data_AF-A0A2G5IHH2-F1
#
_entry.id   AF-A0A2G5IHH2-F1
#
_cell.length_a   1.000
_cell.length_b   1.000
_cell.length_c   1.000
_cell.angle_alpha   90.00
_cell.angle_beta   90.00
_cell.angle_gamma   90.00
#
_symmetry.space_group_name_H-M   'P 1'
#
loop_
_entity.id
_entity.type
_entity.pdbx_description
1 polymer ?
#
loop_
_entity_poly.entity_id
_entity_poly.type
_entity_poly.pdbx_seq_one_letter_code
_entity_poly.pdbx_strand_id
1 'polypeptide(L)'
;MFFDMGPLEVLTILVIAIVVLGPEKLPKAISETSALVRKIRAFSDSAQADIRRELGPEYSDLQLGDLHPRALARQALSRAEDETGLREITESLSLNGQADEGDSRPRPMPAKHRSLR
;
A
#
# COMPACT_ATOMS: atom_id res chain seq x y z
N MET A 1 14.63 8.40 -0.52
CA MET A 1 14.11 8.61 0.84
C MET A 1 14.08 7.30 1.63
N PHE A 2 13.31 6.25 1.26
CA PHE A 2 13.35 4.98 2.02
C PHE A 2 14.64 4.17 1.87
N PHE A 3 15.36 4.31 0.75
CA PHE A 3 16.60 3.57 0.48
C PHE A 3 17.84 4.16 1.16
N ASP A 4 17.72 5.34 1.80
CA ASP A 4 18.80 5.95 2.59
C ASP A 4 18.88 5.36 4.01
N MET A 5 17.98 4.44 4.37
CA MET A 5 17.99 3.76 5.68
C MET A 5 19.20 2.83 5.80
N GLY A 6 20.09 3.16 6.72
CA GLY A 6 21.21 2.30 7.09
C GLY A 6 20.76 1.06 7.87
N PRO A 7 21.60 0.01 7.95
CA PRO A 7 21.32 -1.20 8.73
C PRO A 7 20.96 -0.92 10.20
N LEU A 8 21.56 0.13 10.77
CA LEU A 8 21.31 0.57 12.15
C LEU A 8 19.88 1.14 12.33
N GLU A 9 19.37 1.85 11.34
CA GLU A 9 18.03 2.44 11.36
C GLU A 9 16.96 1.35 11.31
N VAL A 10 17.14 0.38 10.41
CA VAL A 10 16.28 -0.81 10.32
C VAL A 10 16.27 -1.57 11.64
N LEU A 11 17.43 -1.76 12.28
CA LEU A 11 17.52 -2.40 13.59
C LEU A 11 16.76 -1.61 14.67
N THR A 12 16.87 -0.28 14.66
CA THR A 12 16.19 0.58 15.62
C THR A 12 14.67 0.47 15.49
N ILE A 13 14.15 0.52 14.26
CA ILE A 13 12.71 0.35 13.99
C ILE A 13 12.24 -1.04 14.44
N LEU A 14 13.03 -2.08 14.16
CA LEU A 14 12.69 -3.44 14.58
C LEU A 14 12.60 -3.57 16.10
N VAL A 15 13.54 -2.99 16.84
CA VAL A 15 13.51 -2.96 18.31
C VAL A 15 12.28 -2.20 18.80
N ILE A 16 11.97 -1.04 18.24
CA ILE A 16 10.77 -0.27 18.60
C ILE A 16 9.50 -1.09 18.36
N ALA A 17 9.38 -1.73 17.19
CA ALA A 17 8.24 -2.58 16.86
C ALA A 17 8.08 -3.74 17.86
N ILE A 18 9.18 -4.39 18.23
CA ILE A 18 9.20 -5.46 19.24
C ILE A 18 8.80 -4.94 20.62
N VAL A 19 9.23 -3.75 21.02
CA VAL A 19 8.87 -3.18 22.32
C VAL A 19 7.39 -2.81 22.38
N VAL A 20 6.85 -2.20 21.32
CA VAL A 20 5.44 -1.77 21.26
C VAL A 20 4.49 -2.96 21.18
N LEU A 21 4.77 -3.95 20.31
CA LEU A 21 3.91 -5.13 20.15
C LEU A 21 4.18 -6.20 21.22
N GLY A 22 5.42 -6.29 21.69
CA GLY A 22 5.96 -7.35 22.53
C GLY A 22 6.68 -8.44 21.71
N PRO A 23 7.85 -8.95 22.18
CA PRO A 23 8.65 -9.95 21.47
C PRO A 23 7.93 -11.28 21.26
N GLU A 24 6.96 -11.60 22.13
CA GLU A 24 6.20 -12.85 22.03
C GLU A 24 5.00 -12.74 21.07
N LYS A 25 4.46 -11.53 20.86
CA LYS A 25 3.27 -11.33 20.04
C LYS A 25 3.61 -11.23 18.55
N LEU A 26 4.78 -10.68 18.23
CA LEU A 26 5.25 -10.53 16.85
C LEU A 26 5.34 -11.87 16.08
N PRO A 27 6.06 -12.91 16.57
CA PRO A 27 6.14 -14.19 15.87
C PRO A 27 4.80 -14.93 15.86
N LYS A 28 3.99 -14.77 16.92
CA LYS A 28 2.66 -15.37 17.01
C LYS A 28 1.71 -14.79 15.97
N ALA A 29 1.67 -13.47 15.81
CA ALA A 29 0.85 -12.78 14.81
C ALA A 29 1.24 -13.16 13.38
N ILE A 30 2.54 -13.25 13.08
CA ILE A 30 3.03 -13.71 11.76
C ILE A 30 2.60 -15.16 11.50
N SER A 31 2.71 -16.03 12.52
CA SER A 31 2.33 -17.44 12.41
C SER A 31 0.82 -17.61 12.17
N GLU A 32 -0.01 -16.85 12.87
CA GLU A 32 -1.46 -16.85 12.70
C GLU A 32 -1.87 -16.30 11.32
N THR A 33 -1.23 -15.21 10.88
CA THR A 33 -1.50 -14.59 9.58
C THR A 33 -1.09 -15.53 8.44
N SER A 34 0.10 -16.14 8.51
CA SER A 34 0.55 -17.07 7.48
C SER A 34 -0.30 -18.33 7.41
N ALA A 35 -0.74 -18.86 8.55
CA ALA A 35 -1.68 -19.96 8.61
C ALA A 35 -3.04 -19.59 8.01
N LEU A 36 -3.54 -18.38 8.26
CA LEU A 36 -4.76 -17.86 7.69
C LEU A 36 -4.64 -17.72 6.16
N VAL A 37 -3.57 -17.11 5.65
CA VAL A 37 -3.31 -16.97 4.21
C VAL A 37 -3.27 -18.34 3.53
N ARG A 38 -2.60 -19.32 4.14
CA ARG A 38 -2.53 -20.68 3.61
C ARG A 38 -3.90 -21.37 3.59
N LYS A 39 -4.72 -21.16 4.61
CA LYS A 39 -6.11 -21.66 4.65
C LYS A 39 -6.99 -21.02 3.59
N ILE A 40 -6.89 -19.70 3.39
CA ILE A 40 -7.63 -18.99 2.35
C ILE A 40 -7.28 -19.56 0.97
N ARG A 41 -5.97 -19.73 0.69
CA ARG A 41 -5.53 -20.31 -0.57
C ARG A 41 -6.04 -21.74 -0.77
N ALA A 42 -5.91 -22.59 0.25
CA ALA A 42 -6.41 -23.96 0.18
C ALA A 42 -7.94 -24.03 -0.02
N PHE A 43 -8.69 -23.12 0.60
CA PHE A 43 -10.14 -23.02 0.44
C PHE A 43 -10.52 -22.62 -0.99
N SER A 44 -9.85 -21.61 -1.56
CA SER A 44 -10.01 -21.21 -2.95
C SER A 44 -9.69 -22.35 -3.93
N ASP A 45 -8.57 -23.04 -3.71
CA ASP A 45 -8.15 -24.18 -4.54
C ASP A 45 -9.18 -25.33 -4.47
N SER A 46 -9.72 -25.62 -3.28
CA SER A 46 -10.74 -26.66 -3.08
C SER A 46 -12.07 -26.31 -3.73
N ALA A 47 -12.55 -25.07 -3.58
CA ALA A 47 -13.79 -24.62 -4.20
C ALA A 47 -13.68 -24.62 -5.74
N GLN A 48 -12.50 -24.26 -6.28
CA GLN A 48 -12.21 -24.42 -7.71
C GLN A 48 -12.25 -25.87 -8.16
N ALA A 49 -11.72 -26.80 -7.36
CA ALA A 49 -11.72 -28.23 -7.68
C ALA A 49 -13.14 -28.81 -7.69
N ASP A 50 -14.00 -28.42 -6.74
CA ASP A 50 -15.38 -28.90 -6.65
C ASP A 50 -16.26 -28.32 -7.78
N ILE A 51 -16.14 -27.01 -8.07
CA ILE A 51 -16.82 -26.36 -9.21
C ILE A 51 -16.42 -27.02 -10.54
N ARG A 52 -15.13 -27.34 -10.73
CA ARG A 52 -14.62 -28.04 -11.92
C ARG A 52 -15.18 -29.46 -12.04
N ARG A 53 -15.42 -30.15 -10.92
CA ARG A 53 -15.94 -31.52 -10.89
C ARG A 53 -17.42 -31.59 -11.20
N GLU A 54 -18.22 -30.64 -10.71
CA GLU A 54 -19.68 -30.69 -10.82
C GLU A 54 -20.23 -30.00 -12.07
N LEU A 55 -19.57 -28.95 -12.58
CA LEU A 55 -20.10 -28.12 -13.68
C LEU A 55 -19.42 -28.38 -15.03
N GLY A 56 -18.42 -29.28 -15.08
CA GLY A 56 -17.70 -29.63 -16.30
C GLY A 56 -16.64 -28.61 -16.72
N PRO A 57 -15.77 -28.96 -17.69
CA PRO A 57 -14.59 -28.18 -18.06
C PRO A 57 -14.88 -26.77 -18.61
N GLU A 58 -16.13 -26.44 -18.93
CA GLU A 58 -16.54 -25.12 -19.44
C GLU A 58 -16.44 -23.98 -18.42
N TYR A 59 -16.38 -24.27 -17.11
CA TYR A 59 -16.20 -23.24 -16.07
C TYR A 59 -14.75 -23.09 -15.61
N SER A 60 -13.79 -23.66 -16.35
CA SER A 60 -12.36 -23.51 -16.10
C SER A 60 -11.89 -22.05 -16.08
N ASP A 61 -12.66 -21.14 -16.70
CA ASP A 61 -12.41 -19.70 -16.78
C ASP A 61 -13.07 -18.86 -15.66
N LEU A 62 -13.75 -19.49 -14.70
CA LEU A 62 -14.11 -18.80 -13.45
C LEU A 62 -12.83 -18.57 -12.63
N GLN A 63 -12.19 -17.46 -12.93
CA GLN A 63 -11.02 -16.90 -12.26
C GLN A 63 -11.36 -16.52 -10.81
N LEU A 64 -11.51 -17.54 -9.95
CA LEU A 64 -11.68 -17.40 -8.50
C LEU A 64 -10.44 -16.79 -7.80
N GLY A 65 -9.38 -16.50 -8.55
CA GLY A 65 -8.21 -15.74 -8.12
C GLY A 65 -8.24 -14.25 -8.48
N ASP A 66 -9.21 -13.78 -9.28
CA ASP A 66 -9.24 -12.38 -9.76
C ASP A 66 -10.10 -11.46 -8.88
N LEU A 67 -10.33 -11.86 -7.62
CA LEU A 67 -10.76 -10.91 -6.60
C LEU A 67 -9.53 -10.10 -6.19
N HIS A 68 -9.23 -9.06 -6.98
CA HIS A 68 -8.02 -8.23 -6.85
C HIS A 68 -7.70 -7.96 -5.37
N PRO A 69 -6.69 -8.65 -4.79
CA PRO A 69 -6.40 -8.55 -3.36
C PRO A 69 -5.97 -7.12 -2.99
N ARG A 70 -5.42 -6.40 -3.97
CA ARG A 70 -5.06 -4.99 -3.86
C ARG A 70 -6.28 -4.07 -3.73
N ALA A 71 -7.39 -4.39 -4.40
CA ALA A 71 -8.63 -3.61 -4.29
C ALA A 71 -9.29 -3.82 -2.92
N LEU A 72 -9.34 -5.08 -2.45
CA LEU A 72 -9.84 -5.41 -1.11
C LEU A 72 -8.96 -4.84 0.00
N ALA A 73 -7.63 -4.97 -0.12
CA ALA A 73 -6.70 -4.37 0.83
C ALA A 73 -6.84 -2.84 0.85
N ARG A 74 -6.97 -2.19 -0.32
CA ARG A 74 -7.16 -0.75 -0.42
C ARG A 74 -8.48 -0.30 0.20
N GLN A 75 -9.56 -1.07 0.03
CA GLN A 75 -10.86 -0.76 0.61
C GLN A 75 -10.91 -1.04 2.13
N ALA A 76 -10.22 -2.08 2.60
CA ALA A 76 -10.08 -2.38 4.02
C ALA A 76 -9.21 -1.33 4.73
N LEU A 77 -8.11 -0.90 4.11
CA LEU A 77 -7.27 0.17 4.60
C LEU A 77 -8.02 1.51 4.61
N SER A 78 -8.71 1.88 3.52
CA SER A 78 -9.49 3.12 3.48
C SER A 78 -10.57 3.16 4.56
N ARG A 79 -11.22 2.02 4.82
CA ARG A 79 -12.21 1.91 5.90
C ARG A 79 -11.56 2.06 7.28
N ALA A 80 -10.40 1.44 7.49
CA ALA A 80 -9.65 1.59 8.74
C ALA A 80 -9.15 3.04 8.93
N GLU A 81 -8.73 3.72 7.86
CA GLU A 81 -8.31 5.13 7.86
C GLU A 81 -9.47 6.07 8.22
N ASP A 82 -10.67 5.80 7.70
CA ASP A 82 -11.89 6.56 8.02
C ASP A 82 -12.33 6.36 9.48
N GLU A 83 -12.22 5.14 10.04
CA GLU A 83 -12.62 4.86 11.43
C GLU A 83 -11.63 5.38 12.48
N THR A 84 -10.33 5.46 12.14
CA THR A 84 -9.26 5.83 13.08
C THR A 84 -8.88 7.31 13.05
N GLY A 85 -9.50 8.11 12.16
CA GLY A 85 -9.15 9.53 11.98
C GLY A 85 -7.75 9.75 11.37
N LEU A 86 -7.07 8.68 10.95
CA LEU A 86 -5.74 8.74 10.31
C LEU A 86 -5.77 9.52 8.99
N ARG A 87 -6.94 9.66 8.36
CA ARG A 87 -7.14 10.40 7.10
C ARG A 87 -6.73 11.88 7.19
N GLU A 88 -7.00 12.56 8.31
CA GLU A 88 -6.63 13.97 8.51
C GLU A 88 -5.11 14.15 8.62
N ILE A 89 -4.43 13.14 9.18
CA ILE A 89 -2.98 13.09 9.32
C ILE A 89 -2.33 12.84 7.94
N THR A 90 -2.84 11.87 7.17
CA THR A 90 -2.37 11.60 5.80
C THR A 90 -2.60 12.79 4.86
N GLU A 91 -3.74 13.47 5.01
CA GLU A 91 -4.10 14.64 4.20
C GLU A 91 -3.24 15.85 4.54
N SER A 92 -3.00 16.16 5.82
CA SER A 92 -2.10 17.24 6.24
C SER A 92 -0.64 17.00 5.83
N LEU A 93 -0.18 15.75 5.84
CA LEU A 93 1.14 15.37 5.30
C LEU A 93 1.21 15.54 3.77
N SER A 94 0.13 15.23 3.04
CA SER A 94 0.04 15.39 1.58
C SER A 94 -0.14 16.85 1.15
N LEU A 95 -0.81 17.67 1.95
CA LEU A 95 -0.96 19.11 1.76
C LEU A 95 0.37 19.83 1.98
N ASN A 96 1.16 19.42 2.98
CA ASN A 96 2.47 19.99 3.26
C ASN A 96 3.53 19.60 2.20
N GLY A 97 3.36 18.47 1.51
CA GLY A 97 4.25 18.04 0.43
C GLY A 97 4.05 18.79 -0.90
N GLN A 98 2.95 19.53 -1.08
CA GLN A 98 2.64 20.28 -2.31
C GLN A 98 3.05 21.76 -2.24
N ALA A 99 3.64 22.22 -1.13
CA ALA A 99 4.07 23.61 -0.97
C ALA A 99 5.47 23.92 -1.53
N ASP A 100 6.22 22.94 -2.08
CA ASP A 100 7.60 23.12 -2.54
C ASP A 100 7.82 22.86 -4.05
N GLU A 101 6.75 22.81 -4.86
CA GLU A 101 6.90 22.77 -6.33
C GLU A 101 6.42 24.09 -6.95
N GLY A 102 6.98 25.19 -6.41
CA GLY A 102 6.92 26.52 -6.99
C GLY A 102 7.74 26.59 -8.28
N ASP A 103 7.12 26.17 -9.37
CA ASP A 103 7.25 26.70 -10.74
C ASP A 103 8.46 27.63 -10.97
N SER A 104 9.65 27.04 -11.13
CA SER A 104 10.80 27.73 -11.70
C SER A 104 10.63 27.83 -13.21
N ARG A 105 9.67 28.62 -13.67
CA ARG A 105 9.62 29.08 -15.07
C ARG A 105 10.40 30.38 -15.18
N PRO A 106 11.45 30.46 -16.03
CA PRO A 106 12.14 31.71 -16.26
C PRO A 106 11.18 32.71 -16.91
N ARG A 107 10.99 33.87 -16.27
CA ARG A 107 10.20 34.98 -16.82
C ARG A 107 10.86 35.49 -18.11
N PRO A 108 10.15 35.60 -19.24
CA PRO A 108 10.69 36.29 -20.39
C PRO A 108 10.87 37.78 -20.05
N MET A 109 12.09 38.29 -20.20
CA MET A 109 12.37 39.72 -20.01
C MET A 109 11.75 40.54 -21.15
N PRO A 110 11.14 41.71 -20.84
CA PRO A 110 10.75 42.66 -21.87
C PRO A 110 12.01 43.37 -22.41
N ALA A 111 12.40 43.05 -23.64
CA ALA A 111 13.45 43.80 -24.33
C ALA A 111 12.92 45.17 -24.75
N LYS A 112 13.51 46.19 -24.12
CA LYS A 112 13.20 47.61 -24.22
C LYS A 112 13.45 48.15 -25.64
N HIS A 113 12.50 48.96 -26.11
CA HIS A 113 12.62 49.89 -27.24
C HIS A 113 13.98 50.62 -27.26
N ARG A 114 14.71 50.56 -28.38
CA ARG A 114 15.81 51.49 -28.71
C ARG A 114 16.08 51.40 -30.22
N SER A 115 15.40 52.22 -31.02
CA SER A 115 15.96 53.41 -31.69
C SER A 115 17.20 53.12 -32.56
N LEU A 116 17.08 53.32 -33.88
CA LEU A 116 17.80 54.35 -34.66
C LEU A 116 18.07 53.89 -36.10
N ARG A 117 17.52 54.71 -37.01
CA ARG A 117 17.98 55.02 -38.38
C ARG A 117 17.70 54.02 -39.49
#